data_AF-A0A9P6EL44-F1
#
_entry.id   AF-A0A9P6EL44-F1
#
_cell.length_a   1.000
_cell.length_b   1.000
_cell.length_c   1.000
_cell.angle_alpha   90.00
_cell.angle_beta   90.00
_cell.angle_gamma   90.00
#
_symmetry.space_group_name_H-M   'P 1'
#
loop_
_entity.id
_entity.type
_entity.pdbx_description
1 polymer ?
#
loop_
_entity_poly.entity_id
_entity_poly.type
_entity_poly.pdbx_seq_one_letter_code
_entity_poly.pdbx_strand_id
1 'polypeptide(L)'
;MNPSTLTFTLPDLLARFPWPRNLSEFYTEAKAESSTWTEGFHPFDEDGLEGFNLCDFNLLAGLAYAPREKEIIRLGCDLMNIFYVFDEYSDITDAAGAEGIRNIIMDAFRNPHNSRPEGELLLGEMCRDFWLRASSYVKPDAHCLGHFLRDFDLYTEAVVREADDRTKRIYRSFEEYLAIRRDSSGCYPSFALCEFGLDLPEEAYHHPRMAELRVQATDLIAIGNDIDSYAMEKARGLELHNSVELVMKEQGVNVQGAINWLERYAAGVHAGFLENVAQMPSWGEQTDKKVKTYIDGLAQWIRGNDDWTFESGRYFGSKGLEIQKTRVMTLLPPSRGYVKKSA
;
A
#
# COMPACT_ATOMS: atom_id res chain seq x y z
N MET A 1 36.09 12.83 14.74
CA MET A 1 35.58 11.49 14.37
C MET A 1 34.24 11.76 13.70
N ASN A 2 34.07 11.43 12.42
CA ASN A 2 32.73 11.45 11.83
C ASN A 2 31.86 10.51 12.67
N PRO A 3 30.67 10.92 13.13
CA PRO A 3 29.75 9.98 13.76
C PRO A 3 29.57 8.83 12.77
N SER A 4 29.93 7.61 13.17
CA SER A 4 29.80 6.42 12.33
C SER A 4 28.35 6.33 11.90
N THR A 5 28.07 6.51 10.61
CA THR A 5 26.72 6.40 10.08
C THR A 5 26.21 5.00 10.39
N LEU A 6 25.06 4.88 11.06
CA LEU A 6 24.52 3.58 11.46
C LEU A 6 24.15 2.79 10.21
N THR A 7 24.77 1.63 10.03
CA THR A 7 24.54 0.70 8.92
C THR A 7 23.82 -0.56 9.43
N PHE A 8 22.92 -1.09 8.62
CA PHE A 8 22.18 -2.33 8.89
C PHE A 8 21.92 -3.10 7.58
N THR A 9 21.53 -4.37 7.71
CA THR A 9 21.28 -5.28 6.59
C THR A 9 19.79 -5.54 6.44
N LEU A 10 19.27 -5.40 5.22
CA LEU A 10 17.92 -5.74 4.83
C LEU A 10 17.79 -7.27 4.62
N PRO A 11 16.71 -7.90 5.10
CA PRO A 11 16.45 -9.30 4.81
C PRO A 11 15.93 -9.47 3.38
N ASP A 12 15.96 -10.69 2.87
CA ASP A 12 15.21 -11.08 1.67
C ASP A 12 13.99 -11.89 2.10
N LEU A 13 12.92 -11.19 2.48
CA LEU A 13 11.70 -11.80 3.04
C LEU A 13 11.03 -12.78 2.05
N LEU A 14 11.28 -12.58 0.75
CA LEU A 14 10.62 -13.31 -0.32
C LEU A 14 11.57 -14.24 -1.09
N ALA A 15 12.73 -14.58 -0.53
CA ALA A 15 13.75 -15.43 -1.17
C ALA A 15 13.22 -16.79 -1.65
N ARG A 16 12.14 -17.30 -1.02
CA ARG A 16 11.47 -18.56 -1.36
C ARG A 16 10.00 -18.37 -1.73
N PHE A 17 9.60 -17.14 -2.06
CA PHE A 17 8.23 -16.86 -2.44
C PHE A 17 7.97 -17.37 -3.87
N PRO A 18 6.96 -18.24 -4.10
CA PRO A 18 6.80 -18.94 -5.38
C PRO A 18 6.46 -18.05 -6.58
N TRP A 19 5.85 -16.89 -6.35
CA TRP A 19 5.43 -15.99 -7.42
C TRP A 19 6.61 -15.12 -7.87
N PRO A 20 6.99 -15.17 -9.15
CA PRO A 20 8.08 -14.37 -9.69
C PRO A 20 7.60 -12.95 -9.96
N ARG A 21 8.57 -12.03 -10.05
CA ARG A 21 8.36 -10.70 -10.62
C ARG A 21 7.61 -10.80 -11.94
N ASN A 22 6.51 -10.06 -12.07
CA ASN A 22 5.70 -10.03 -13.29
C ASN A 22 5.26 -8.60 -13.59
N LEU A 23 5.77 -8.00 -14.66
CA LEU A 23 5.35 -6.67 -15.08
C LEU A 23 4.33 -6.78 -16.22
N SER A 24 3.18 -6.12 -16.04
CA SER A 24 2.15 -6.07 -17.07
C SER A 24 2.67 -5.47 -18.38
N GLU A 25 2.30 -6.06 -19.50
CA GLU A 25 2.58 -5.51 -20.84
C GLU A 25 1.92 -4.15 -21.06
N PHE A 26 0.86 -3.84 -20.32
CA PHE A 26 0.11 -2.58 -20.39
C PHE A 26 0.71 -1.47 -19.51
N TYR A 27 1.78 -1.74 -18.74
CA TYR A 27 2.35 -0.77 -17.80
C TYR A 27 2.69 0.57 -18.45
N THR A 28 3.40 0.56 -19.59
CA THR A 28 3.84 1.81 -20.25
C THR A 28 2.65 2.68 -20.66
N GLU A 29 1.60 2.07 -21.21
CA GLU A 29 0.41 2.78 -21.67
C GLU A 29 -0.43 3.27 -20.48
N ALA A 30 -0.72 2.38 -19.52
CA ALA A 30 -1.48 2.72 -18.32
C ALA A 30 -0.80 3.79 -17.46
N LYS A 31 0.55 3.76 -17.37
CA LYS A 31 1.34 4.80 -16.71
C LYS A 31 1.16 6.16 -17.38
N ALA A 32 1.28 6.24 -18.70
CA ALA A 32 1.13 7.50 -19.42
C ALA A 32 -0.27 8.11 -19.20
N GLU A 33 -1.32 7.29 -19.29
CA GLU A 33 -2.70 7.70 -19.03
C GLU A 33 -2.90 8.15 -17.56
N SER A 34 -2.32 7.43 -16.59
CA SER A 34 -2.43 7.73 -15.15
C SER A 34 -1.66 8.95 -14.70
N SER A 35 -0.44 9.13 -15.19
CA SER A 35 0.35 10.33 -14.90
C SER A 35 -0.35 11.56 -15.44
N THR A 36 -0.85 11.51 -16.68
CA THR A 36 -1.60 12.64 -17.26
C THR A 36 -2.86 12.95 -16.45
N TRP A 37 -3.61 11.93 -16.03
CA TRP A 37 -4.79 12.10 -15.19
C TRP A 37 -4.45 12.72 -13.83
N THR A 38 -3.44 12.19 -13.13
CA THR A 38 -3.02 12.66 -11.80
C THR A 38 -2.50 14.09 -11.85
N GLU A 39 -1.63 14.40 -12.81
CA GLU A 39 -1.02 15.72 -12.99
C GLU A 39 -2.07 16.80 -13.33
N GLY A 40 -3.17 16.41 -13.99
CA GLY A 40 -4.29 17.31 -14.30
C GLY A 40 -5.00 17.86 -13.06
N PHE A 41 -4.85 17.24 -11.89
CA PHE A 41 -5.38 17.76 -10.62
C PHE A 41 -4.41 18.71 -9.90
N HIS A 42 -3.19 18.89 -10.42
CA HIS A 42 -2.14 19.72 -9.84
C HIS A 42 -1.89 19.44 -8.33
N PRO A 43 -1.62 18.17 -7.95
CA PRO A 43 -1.50 17.82 -6.53
C PRO A 43 -0.29 18.43 -5.82
N PHE A 44 0.76 18.80 -6.57
CA PHE A 44 2.02 19.29 -6.03
C PHE A 44 2.58 20.46 -6.84
N ASP A 45 3.55 21.18 -6.26
CA ASP A 45 4.42 22.10 -6.99
C ASP A 45 5.42 21.33 -7.90
N GLU A 46 6.22 22.04 -8.69
CA GLU A 46 7.13 21.42 -9.67
C GLU A 46 8.12 20.43 -9.02
N ASP A 47 8.76 20.84 -7.92
CA ASP A 47 9.70 20.00 -7.16
C ASP A 47 8.97 18.78 -6.55
N GLY A 48 7.79 18.97 -5.99
CA GLY A 48 6.98 17.90 -5.40
C GLY A 48 6.52 16.89 -6.45
N LEU A 49 6.13 17.36 -7.64
CA LEU A 49 5.72 16.50 -8.74
C LEU A 49 6.90 15.69 -9.31
N GLU A 50 8.10 16.31 -9.44
CA GLU A 50 9.31 15.57 -9.83
C GLU A 50 9.60 14.43 -8.84
N GLY A 51 9.57 14.73 -7.54
CA GLY A 51 9.76 13.73 -6.48
C GLY A 51 8.69 12.62 -6.49
N PHE A 52 7.43 12.98 -6.70
CA PHE A 52 6.33 12.03 -6.80
C PHE A 52 6.50 11.11 -8.02
N ASN A 53 6.86 11.66 -9.17
CA ASN A 53 7.07 10.89 -10.40
C ASN A 53 8.28 9.94 -10.31
N LEU A 54 9.30 10.26 -9.52
CA LEU A 54 10.41 9.33 -9.22
C LEU A 54 9.95 8.10 -8.42
N CYS A 55 8.87 8.18 -7.66
CA CYS A 55 8.33 7.04 -6.91
C CYS A 55 7.65 6.00 -7.82
N ASP A 56 7.22 6.39 -9.02
CA ASP A 56 6.60 5.53 -10.02
C ASP A 56 5.56 4.55 -9.46
N PHE A 57 4.50 5.08 -8.84
CA PHE A 57 3.41 4.27 -8.28
C PHE A 57 2.63 3.48 -9.34
N ASN A 58 2.75 3.88 -10.61
CA ASN A 58 2.22 3.15 -11.75
C ASN A 58 2.99 1.84 -11.97
N LEU A 59 4.28 1.78 -11.64
CA LEU A 59 5.07 0.55 -11.70
C LEU A 59 4.59 -0.45 -10.64
N LEU A 60 4.29 0.02 -9.43
CA LEU A 60 3.70 -0.82 -8.39
C LEU A 60 2.40 -1.47 -8.88
N ALA A 61 1.48 -0.68 -9.43
CA ALA A 61 0.24 -1.21 -10.00
C ALA A 61 0.50 -2.19 -11.17
N GLY A 62 1.43 -1.86 -12.06
CA GLY A 62 1.81 -2.71 -13.19
C GLY A 62 2.43 -4.05 -12.78
N LEU A 63 3.09 -4.11 -11.63
CA LEU A 63 3.63 -5.34 -11.05
C LEU A 63 2.55 -6.13 -10.28
N ALA A 64 1.79 -5.44 -9.43
CA ALA A 64 0.86 -6.06 -8.49
C ALA A 64 -0.41 -6.64 -9.15
N TYR A 65 -0.89 -6.01 -10.23
CA TYR A 65 -2.07 -6.46 -10.96
C TYR A 65 -1.73 -7.29 -12.21
N ALA A 66 -0.47 -7.68 -12.45
CA ALA A 66 -0.15 -8.52 -13.60
C ALA A 66 -0.53 -10.00 -13.36
N PRO A 67 -1.06 -10.75 -14.36
CA PRO A 67 -1.37 -10.35 -15.73
C PRO A 67 -2.88 -10.07 -15.93
N ARG A 68 -3.39 -8.98 -15.35
CA ARG A 68 -4.78 -8.54 -15.57
C ARG A 68 -4.92 -7.66 -16.81
N GLU A 69 -6.16 -7.49 -17.23
CA GLU A 69 -6.57 -6.70 -18.38
C GLU A 69 -6.15 -5.23 -18.25
N LYS A 70 -5.92 -4.54 -19.38
CA LYS A 70 -5.47 -3.14 -19.41
C LYS A 70 -6.29 -2.24 -18.49
N GLU A 71 -7.61 -2.42 -18.46
CA GLU A 71 -8.53 -1.64 -17.63
C GLU A 71 -8.23 -1.79 -16.13
N ILE A 72 -7.93 -3.01 -15.67
CA ILE A 72 -7.56 -3.25 -14.26
C ILE A 72 -6.19 -2.65 -13.95
N ILE A 73 -5.22 -2.78 -14.86
CA ILE A 73 -3.90 -2.15 -14.69
C ILE A 73 -4.05 -0.62 -14.57
N ARG A 74 -4.87 -0.03 -15.44
CA ARG A 74 -5.15 1.41 -15.44
C ARG A 74 -5.83 1.88 -14.15
N LEU A 75 -6.84 1.14 -13.68
CA LEU A 75 -7.49 1.40 -12.39
C LEU A 75 -6.50 1.24 -11.22
N GLY A 76 -5.63 0.23 -11.28
CA GLY A 76 -4.56 0.05 -10.31
C GLY A 76 -3.64 1.26 -10.23
N CYS A 77 -3.21 1.80 -11.37
CA CYS A 77 -2.39 3.01 -11.44
C CYS A 77 -3.09 4.21 -10.79
N ASP A 78 -4.37 4.47 -11.12
CA ASP A 78 -5.13 5.56 -10.50
C ASP A 78 -5.25 5.39 -8.99
N LEU A 79 -5.59 4.18 -8.55
CA LEU A 79 -5.76 3.85 -7.14
C LEU A 79 -4.46 4.09 -6.36
N MET A 80 -3.31 3.69 -6.91
CA MET A 80 -2.01 3.94 -6.29
C MET A 80 -1.70 5.43 -6.20
N ASN A 81 -1.96 6.20 -7.26
CA ASN A 81 -1.76 7.64 -7.21
C ASN A 81 -2.69 8.31 -6.18
N ILE A 82 -3.95 7.86 -6.04
CA ILE A 82 -4.87 8.33 -4.99
C ILE A 82 -4.29 8.08 -3.59
N PHE A 83 -3.82 6.87 -3.30
CA PHE A 83 -3.27 6.55 -1.98
C PHE A 83 -2.09 7.45 -1.63
N TYR A 84 -1.12 7.59 -2.52
CA TYR A 84 0.08 8.35 -2.20
C TYR A 84 -0.13 9.87 -2.22
N VAL A 85 -1.12 10.37 -2.98
CA VAL A 85 -1.57 11.75 -2.82
C VAL A 85 -2.27 11.92 -1.46
N PHE A 86 -3.14 11.00 -1.08
CA PHE A 86 -3.81 11.04 0.22
C PHE A 86 -2.81 11.03 1.39
N ASP A 87 -1.83 10.12 1.38
CA ASP A 87 -0.76 10.05 2.39
C ASP A 87 -0.10 11.42 2.61
N GLU A 88 0.34 12.08 1.54
CA GLU A 88 1.03 13.38 1.62
C GLU A 88 0.16 14.48 2.23
N TYR A 89 -1.15 14.46 2.01
CA TYR A 89 -2.09 15.40 2.67
C TYR A 89 -2.43 14.98 4.11
N SER A 90 -2.56 13.68 4.39
CA SER A 90 -2.89 13.19 5.74
C SER A 90 -1.73 13.26 6.72
N ASP A 91 -0.49 13.22 6.26
CA ASP A 91 0.70 13.23 7.11
C ASP A 91 0.96 14.56 7.81
N ILE A 92 0.53 15.67 7.20
CA ILE A 92 0.77 17.02 7.72
C ILE A 92 -0.35 17.54 8.62
N THR A 93 -1.40 16.76 8.81
CA THR A 93 -2.59 17.14 9.58
C THR A 93 -2.75 16.33 10.86
N ASP A 94 -3.59 16.84 11.76
CA ASP A 94 -4.01 16.15 12.98
C ASP A 94 -5.21 15.23 12.72
N ALA A 95 -5.71 14.56 13.76
CA ALA A 95 -6.86 13.67 13.65
C ALA A 95 -8.12 14.36 13.08
N ALA A 96 -8.36 15.63 13.43
CA ALA A 96 -9.54 16.35 12.96
C ALA A 96 -9.43 16.68 11.46
N GLY A 97 -8.25 17.08 10.99
CA GLY A 97 -8.05 17.31 9.58
C GLY A 97 -7.99 16.02 8.76
N ALA A 98 -7.42 14.93 9.28
CA ALA A 98 -7.48 13.61 8.64
C ALA A 98 -8.93 13.13 8.50
N GLU A 99 -9.77 13.33 9.52
CA GLU A 99 -11.20 13.03 9.49
C GLU A 99 -11.92 13.88 8.43
N GLY A 100 -11.52 15.14 8.26
CA GLY A 100 -12.00 16.00 7.17
C GLY A 100 -11.70 15.42 5.79
N ILE A 101 -10.47 14.95 5.55
CA ILE A 101 -10.07 14.33 4.29
C ILE A 101 -10.83 13.01 4.06
N ARG A 102 -10.95 12.17 5.10
CA ARG A 102 -11.77 10.94 5.07
C ARG A 102 -13.19 11.23 4.62
N ASN A 103 -13.83 12.24 5.20
CA ASN A 103 -15.21 12.61 4.85
C ASN A 103 -15.34 13.02 3.37
N ILE A 104 -14.37 13.77 2.85
CA ILE A 104 -14.33 14.15 1.42
C ILE A 104 -14.22 12.91 0.53
N ILE A 105 -13.27 12.03 0.80
CA ILE A 105 -13.03 10.81 0.02
C ILE A 105 -14.25 9.89 0.04
N MET A 106 -14.79 9.61 1.23
CA MET A 106 -15.91 8.67 1.37
C MET A 106 -17.21 9.24 0.81
N ASP A 107 -17.42 10.56 0.87
CA ASP A 107 -18.53 11.20 0.17
C ASP A 107 -18.38 11.08 -1.36
N ALA A 108 -17.18 11.23 -1.91
CA ALA A 108 -16.93 11.06 -3.35
C ALA A 108 -17.25 9.64 -3.84
N PHE A 109 -16.95 8.61 -3.04
CA PHE A 109 -17.28 7.23 -3.37
C PHE A 109 -18.76 6.89 -3.18
N ARG A 110 -19.40 7.42 -2.13
CA ARG A 110 -20.82 7.14 -1.83
C ARG A 110 -21.77 7.93 -2.72
N ASN A 111 -21.35 9.11 -3.16
CA ASN A 111 -22.17 10.05 -3.93
C ASN A 111 -21.48 10.55 -5.22
N PRO A 112 -21.03 9.64 -6.12
CA PRO A 112 -20.13 10.01 -7.22
C PRO A 112 -20.78 10.86 -8.33
N HIS A 113 -22.12 10.97 -8.32
CA HIS A 113 -22.87 11.80 -9.26
C HIS A 113 -23.18 13.20 -8.74
N ASN A 114 -22.87 13.49 -7.47
CA ASN A 114 -23.00 14.84 -6.93
C ASN A 114 -21.84 15.71 -7.44
N SER A 115 -22.12 16.97 -7.74
CA SER A 115 -21.07 17.96 -7.99
C SER A 115 -20.22 18.15 -6.73
N ARG A 116 -18.89 18.20 -6.90
CA ARG A 116 -17.98 18.47 -5.78
C ARG A 116 -18.03 19.97 -5.42
N PRO A 117 -17.95 20.33 -4.12
CA PRO A 117 -17.92 21.71 -3.70
C PRO A 117 -16.76 22.51 -4.29
N GLU A 118 -16.99 23.79 -4.61
CA GLU A 118 -15.91 24.70 -5.03
C GLU A 118 -14.90 24.89 -3.89
N GLY A 119 -13.61 24.72 -4.21
CA GLY A 119 -12.53 24.83 -3.22
C GLY A 119 -12.35 23.61 -2.31
N GLU A 120 -13.04 22.50 -2.58
CA GLU A 120 -12.77 21.23 -1.91
C GLU A 120 -11.35 20.72 -2.20
N LEU A 121 -10.79 19.92 -1.29
CA LEU A 121 -9.54 19.20 -1.53
C LEU A 121 -9.67 18.32 -2.77
N LEU A 122 -8.65 18.36 -3.65
CA LEU A 122 -8.61 17.64 -4.93
C LEU A 122 -8.93 16.14 -4.83
N LEU A 123 -8.66 15.51 -3.67
CA LEU A 123 -8.96 14.11 -3.41
C LEU A 123 -10.45 13.78 -3.61
N GLY A 124 -11.35 14.75 -3.40
CA GLY A 124 -12.77 14.58 -3.69
C GLY A 124 -13.05 14.31 -5.17
N GLU A 125 -12.48 15.11 -6.08
CA GLU A 125 -12.64 14.88 -7.52
C GLU A 125 -11.83 13.68 -8.03
N MET A 126 -10.61 13.46 -7.54
CA MET A 126 -9.82 12.28 -7.90
C MET A 126 -10.56 10.98 -7.56
N CYS A 127 -11.09 10.88 -6.33
CA CYS A 127 -11.83 9.69 -5.89
C CYS A 127 -13.16 9.54 -6.65
N ARG A 128 -13.86 10.65 -6.93
CA ARG A 128 -15.10 10.63 -7.71
C ARG A 128 -14.87 10.09 -9.12
N ASP A 129 -13.91 10.64 -9.85
CA ASP A 129 -13.62 10.25 -11.23
C ASP A 129 -13.11 8.80 -11.32
N PHE A 130 -12.20 8.42 -10.42
CA PHE A 130 -11.74 7.03 -10.29
C PHE A 130 -12.91 6.08 -10.05
N TRP A 131 -13.80 6.40 -9.12
CA TRP A 131 -14.88 5.50 -8.74
C TRP A 131 -15.95 5.34 -9.82
N LEU A 132 -16.24 6.40 -10.59
CA LEU A 132 -17.10 6.29 -11.78
C LEU A 132 -16.50 5.32 -12.81
N ARG A 133 -15.18 5.36 -13.00
CA ARG A 133 -14.48 4.45 -13.90
C ARG A 133 -14.42 3.02 -13.35
N ALA A 134 -14.10 2.86 -12.07
CA ALA A 134 -13.97 1.56 -11.42
C ALA A 134 -15.32 0.84 -11.36
N SER A 135 -16.36 1.54 -10.91
CA SER A 135 -17.70 0.96 -10.75
C SER A 135 -18.37 0.60 -12.08
N SER A 136 -18.06 1.32 -13.16
CA SER A 136 -18.58 1.00 -14.50
C SER A 136 -17.89 -0.20 -15.17
N TYR A 137 -16.75 -0.67 -14.65
CA TYR A 137 -16.06 -1.85 -15.14
C TYR A 137 -16.77 -3.16 -14.79
N VAL A 138 -17.54 -3.18 -13.70
CA VAL A 138 -18.27 -4.36 -13.22
C VAL A 138 -19.79 -4.15 -13.29
N LYS A 139 -20.56 -5.20 -13.03
CA LYS A 139 -22.02 -5.08 -12.93
C LYS A 139 -22.40 -4.21 -11.72
N PRO A 140 -23.49 -3.43 -11.78
CA PRO A 140 -23.91 -2.57 -10.66
C PRO A 140 -24.17 -3.29 -9.33
N ASP A 141 -24.43 -4.61 -9.37
CA ASP A 141 -24.69 -5.46 -8.21
C ASP A 141 -23.49 -6.35 -7.83
N ALA A 142 -22.32 -6.15 -8.44
CA ALA A 142 -21.12 -6.93 -8.13
C ALA A 142 -20.66 -6.72 -6.67
N HIS A 143 -20.44 -7.81 -5.94
CA HIS A 143 -20.05 -7.80 -4.52
C HIS A 143 -18.75 -7.01 -4.25
N CYS A 144 -17.82 -7.03 -5.21
CA CYS A 144 -16.54 -6.31 -5.11
C CYS A 144 -16.70 -4.79 -4.91
N LEU A 145 -17.80 -4.19 -5.36
CA LEU A 145 -18.09 -2.78 -5.12
C LEU A 145 -18.30 -2.50 -3.63
N GLY A 146 -19.08 -3.36 -2.96
CA GLY A 146 -19.33 -3.27 -1.53
C GLY A 146 -18.07 -3.56 -0.71
N HIS A 147 -17.27 -4.53 -1.14
CA HIS A 147 -15.97 -4.83 -0.52
C HIS A 147 -15.02 -3.64 -0.60
N PHE A 148 -14.85 -3.03 -1.78
CA PHE A 148 -14.01 -1.85 -1.96
C PHE A 148 -14.46 -0.70 -1.07
N LEU A 149 -15.75 -0.36 -1.06
CA LEU A 149 -16.28 0.73 -0.24
C LEU A 149 -16.06 0.51 1.26
N ARG A 150 -16.28 -0.72 1.74
CA ARG A 150 -16.03 -1.10 3.14
C ARG A 150 -14.56 -0.96 3.48
N ASP A 151 -13.68 -1.54 2.65
CA ASP A 151 -12.25 -1.61 2.92
C ASP A 151 -11.61 -0.21 2.84
N PHE A 152 -12.08 0.67 1.95
CA PHE A 152 -11.62 2.06 1.89
C PHE A 152 -12.10 2.90 3.09
N ASP A 153 -13.31 2.65 3.60
CA ASP A 153 -13.79 3.31 4.82
C ASP A 153 -12.93 2.94 6.03
N LEU A 154 -12.64 1.63 6.19
CA LEU A 154 -11.75 1.14 7.25
C LEU A 154 -10.33 1.69 7.12
N TYR A 155 -9.80 1.76 5.89
CA TYR A 155 -8.50 2.36 5.61
C TYR A 155 -8.45 3.84 6.04
N THR A 156 -9.40 4.65 5.56
CA THR A 156 -9.42 6.08 5.90
C THR A 156 -9.67 6.32 7.39
N GLU A 157 -10.49 5.49 8.05
CA GLU A 157 -10.64 5.52 9.52
C GLU A 157 -9.32 5.20 10.24
N ALA A 158 -8.56 4.21 9.75
CA ALA A 158 -7.27 3.86 10.33
C ALA A 158 -6.22 4.96 10.16
N VAL A 159 -6.22 5.68 9.03
CA VAL A 159 -5.36 6.86 8.82
C VAL A 159 -5.68 7.98 9.82
N VAL A 160 -6.95 8.15 10.21
CA VAL A 160 -7.33 9.10 11.28
C VAL A 160 -6.74 8.68 12.63
N ARG A 161 -6.76 7.37 12.94
CA ARG A 161 -6.14 6.83 14.16
C ARG A 161 -4.62 7.05 14.16
N GLU A 162 -3.97 6.85 13.02
CA GLU A 162 -2.53 7.10 12.84
C GLU A 162 -2.18 8.58 13.06
N ALA A 163 -2.98 9.52 12.52
CA ALA A 163 -2.80 10.94 12.74
C ALA A 163 -2.96 11.33 14.23
N ASP A 164 -3.88 10.68 14.96
CA ASP A 164 -4.05 10.86 16.40
C ASP A 164 -2.84 10.35 17.20
N ASP A 165 -2.34 9.16 16.85
CA ASP A 165 -1.15 8.57 17.47
C ASP A 165 0.09 9.44 17.25
N ARG A 166 0.28 9.97 16.04
CA ARG A 166 1.35 10.91 15.70
C ARG A 166 1.24 12.21 16.51
N THR A 167 0.04 12.77 16.61
CA THR A 167 -0.22 14.00 17.37
C THR A 167 0.07 13.82 18.86
N LYS A 168 -0.35 12.69 19.44
CA LYS A 168 -0.19 12.37 20.87
C LYS A 168 1.15 11.70 21.19
N ARG A 169 1.95 11.38 20.16
CA ARG A 169 3.19 10.58 20.23
C ARG A 169 3.01 9.26 20.98
N ILE A 170 1.95 8.54 20.65
CA ILE A 170 1.66 7.23 21.23
C ILE A 170 2.59 6.19 20.60
N TYR A 171 3.29 5.45 21.45
CA TYR A 171 4.05 4.27 21.03
C TYR A 171 3.25 3.04 21.41
N ARG A 172 2.77 2.31 20.42
CA ARG A 172 2.02 1.06 20.61
C ARG A 172 2.98 -0.13 20.76
N SER A 173 2.48 -1.23 21.30
CA SER A 173 3.14 -2.52 21.07
C SER A 173 3.09 -2.89 19.58
N PHE A 174 3.99 -3.77 19.14
CA PHE A 174 3.99 -4.28 17.77
C PHE A 174 2.64 -4.89 17.39
N GLU A 175 2.00 -5.64 18.29
CA GLU A 175 0.70 -6.29 18.04
C GLU A 175 -0.44 -5.28 17.85
N GLU A 176 -0.53 -4.27 18.73
CA GLU A 176 -1.53 -3.20 18.62
C GLU A 176 -1.29 -2.33 17.37
N TYR A 177 -0.03 -2.06 17.04
CA TYR A 177 0.36 -1.37 15.82
C TYR A 177 -0.07 -2.16 14.58
N LEU A 178 0.28 -3.45 14.51
CA LEU A 178 0.01 -4.27 13.34
C LEU A 178 -1.50 -4.37 13.07
N ALA A 179 -2.33 -4.39 14.11
CA ALA A 179 -3.78 -4.35 13.97
C ALA A 179 -4.27 -3.08 13.25
N ILE A 180 -3.70 -1.91 13.55
CA ILE A 180 -4.03 -0.65 12.87
C ILE A 180 -3.40 -0.61 11.49
N ARG A 181 -2.14 -1.02 11.37
CA ARG A 181 -1.36 -1.01 10.13
C ARG A 181 -1.99 -1.86 9.03
N ARG A 182 -2.66 -2.97 9.39
CA ARG A 182 -3.42 -3.78 8.43
C ARG A 182 -4.45 -2.94 7.68
N ASP A 183 -5.18 -2.11 8.40
CA ASP A 183 -6.18 -1.21 7.82
C ASP A 183 -5.51 0.02 7.17
N SER A 184 -4.50 0.64 7.81
CA SER A 184 -3.87 1.87 7.31
C SER A 184 -2.87 1.68 6.16
N SER A 185 -2.54 0.44 5.79
CA SER A 185 -1.61 0.12 4.69
C SER A 185 -2.17 0.34 3.27
N GLY A 186 -3.49 0.47 3.12
CA GLY A 186 -4.14 0.50 1.79
C GLY A 186 -4.18 -0.86 1.08
N CYS A 187 -3.74 -1.95 1.72
CA CYS A 187 -3.74 -3.29 1.11
C CYS A 187 -5.16 -3.82 0.86
N TYR A 188 -6.10 -3.69 1.80
CA TYR A 188 -7.44 -4.26 1.61
C TYR A 188 -8.24 -3.62 0.45
N PRO A 189 -8.31 -2.29 0.30
CA PRO A 189 -8.97 -1.73 -0.89
C PRO A 189 -8.23 -2.10 -2.20
N SER A 190 -6.90 -2.28 -2.16
CA SER A 190 -6.14 -2.80 -3.30
C SER A 190 -6.51 -4.26 -3.64
N PHE A 191 -6.69 -5.10 -2.62
CA PHE A 191 -7.14 -6.49 -2.80
C PHE A 191 -8.60 -6.55 -3.25
N ALA A 192 -9.44 -5.59 -2.87
CA ALA A 192 -10.79 -5.49 -3.41
C ALA A 192 -10.77 -5.25 -4.92
N LEU A 193 -9.83 -4.42 -5.44
CA LEU A 193 -9.67 -4.24 -6.88
C LEU A 193 -9.21 -5.52 -7.60
N CYS A 194 -8.47 -6.43 -6.94
CA CYS A 194 -8.15 -7.74 -7.51
C CYS A 194 -9.42 -8.58 -7.81
N GLU A 195 -10.52 -8.35 -7.11
CA GLU A 195 -11.79 -9.06 -7.29
C GLU A 195 -12.56 -8.59 -8.54
N PHE A 196 -12.30 -7.37 -9.02
CA PHE A 196 -13.07 -6.75 -10.09
C PHE A 196 -13.03 -7.61 -11.36
N GLY A 197 -14.20 -7.90 -11.94
CA GLY A 197 -14.34 -8.75 -13.13
C GLY A 197 -14.27 -10.26 -12.87
N LEU A 198 -13.95 -10.72 -11.66
CA LEU A 198 -13.93 -12.15 -11.34
C LEU A 198 -15.33 -12.70 -11.04
N ASP A 199 -16.26 -11.86 -10.57
CA ASP A 199 -17.57 -12.28 -10.05
C ASP A 199 -17.39 -13.48 -9.08
N LEU A 200 -16.58 -13.28 -8.03
CA LEU A 200 -16.25 -14.32 -7.06
C LEU A 200 -17.48 -14.60 -6.16
N PRO A 201 -17.86 -15.86 -5.91
CA PRO A 201 -18.94 -16.16 -4.99
C PRO A 201 -18.60 -15.72 -3.56
N GLU A 202 -19.56 -15.13 -2.86
CA GLU A 202 -19.41 -14.70 -1.46
C GLU A 202 -18.92 -15.82 -0.54
N GLU A 203 -19.36 -17.07 -0.76
CA GLU A 203 -18.90 -18.21 0.03
C GLU A 203 -17.39 -18.48 -0.11
N ALA A 204 -16.82 -18.19 -1.29
CA ALA A 204 -15.39 -18.35 -1.55
C ALA A 204 -14.62 -17.12 -1.05
N TYR A 205 -15.15 -15.91 -1.26
CA TYR A 205 -14.55 -14.67 -0.79
C TYR A 205 -14.44 -14.63 0.75
N HIS A 206 -15.50 -15.02 1.47
CA HIS A 206 -15.56 -15.03 2.94
C HIS A 206 -15.04 -16.31 3.57
N HIS A 207 -14.54 -17.27 2.78
CA HIS A 207 -13.97 -18.49 3.34
C HIS A 207 -12.83 -18.13 4.31
N PRO A 208 -12.74 -18.76 5.50
CA PRO A 208 -11.75 -18.37 6.52
C PRO A 208 -10.30 -18.35 6.01
N ARG A 209 -9.92 -19.30 5.14
CA ARG A 209 -8.57 -19.29 4.54
C ARG A 209 -8.36 -18.13 3.58
N MET A 210 -9.40 -17.70 2.85
CA MET A 210 -9.30 -16.56 1.95
C MET A 210 -9.15 -15.25 2.74
N ALA A 211 -9.89 -15.11 3.84
CA ALA A 211 -9.72 -14.00 4.77
C ALA A 211 -8.30 -13.98 5.37
N GLU A 212 -7.80 -15.14 5.79
CA GLU A 212 -6.44 -15.26 6.34
C GLU A 212 -5.36 -14.95 5.29
N LEU A 213 -5.55 -15.34 4.02
CA LEU A 213 -4.63 -14.96 2.94
C LEU A 213 -4.53 -13.44 2.76
N ARG A 214 -5.65 -12.71 2.86
CA ARG A 214 -5.63 -11.24 2.83
C ARG A 214 -4.85 -10.66 4.01
N VAL A 215 -5.10 -11.16 5.23
CA VAL A 215 -4.35 -10.72 6.44
C VAL A 215 -2.85 -10.99 6.27
N GLN A 216 -2.48 -12.19 5.86
CA GLN A 216 -1.08 -12.62 5.71
C GLN A 216 -0.37 -11.87 4.58
N ALA A 217 -1.06 -11.58 3.46
CA ALA A 217 -0.52 -10.73 2.40
C ALA A 217 -0.27 -9.31 2.89
N THR A 218 -1.24 -8.71 3.61
CA THR A 218 -1.09 -7.39 4.22
C THR A 218 0.08 -7.37 5.21
N ASP A 219 0.23 -8.36 6.08
CA ASP A 219 1.32 -8.44 7.06
C ASP A 219 2.70 -8.50 6.38
N LEU A 220 2.85 -9.31 5.32
CA LEU A 220 4.10 -9.40 4.57
C LEU A 220 4.45 -8.09 3.86
N ILE A 221 3.46 -7.44 3.23
CA ILE A 221 3.64 -6.16 2.54
C ILE A 221 3.99 -5.06 3.53
N ALA A 222 3.24 -4.94 4.63
CA ALA A 222 3.45 -3.91 5.65
C ALA A 222 4.81 -4.06 6.34
N ILE A 223 5.19 -5.28 6.75
CA ILE A 223 6.49 -5.51 7.41
C ILE A 223 7.64 -5.27 6.45
N GLY A 224 7.53 -5.72 5.19
CA GLY A 224 8.55 -5.43 4.17
C GLY A 224 8.69 -3.93 3.95
N ASN A 225 7.56 -3.24 3.77
CA ASN A 225 7.52 -1.80 3.61
C ASN A 225 8.18 -1.07 4.77
N ASP A 226 7.82 -1.38 6.01
CA ASP A 226 8.37 -0.74 7.20
C ASP A 226 9.90 -0.93 7.31
N ILE A 227 10.41 -2.12 6.98
CA ILE A 227 11.86 -2.40 7.00
C ILE A 227 12.58 -1.54 5.96
N ASP A 228 12.06 -1.48 4.73
CA ASP A 228 12.68 -0.78 3.61
C ASP A 228 12.53 0.74 3.71
N SER A 229 11.41 1.22 4.27
CA SER A 229 11.11 2.64 4.45
C SER A 229 11.74 3.24 5.71
N TYR A 230 12.16 2.42 6.69
CA TYR A 230 12.61 2.88 8.01
C TYR A 230 13.61 4.04 7.98
N ALA A 231 14.65 3.93 7.13
CA ALA A 231 15.69 4.96 7.05
C ALA A 231 15.14 6.31 6.55
N MET A 232 14.17 6.27 5.64
CA MET A 232 13.48 7.45 5.09
C MET A 232 12.49 8.02 6.11
N GLU A 233 11.65 7.17 6.71
CA GLU A 233 10.66 7.61 7.69
C GLU A 233 11.30 8.24 8.93
N LYS A 234 12.38 7.63 9.43
CA LYS A 234 13.17 8.21 10.54
C LYS A 234 13.81 9.53 10.17
N ALA A 235 14.24 9.71 8.92
CA ALA A 235 14.74 10.99 8.44
C ALA A 235 13.63 12.06 8.37
N ARG A 236 12.38 11.67 8.14
CA ARG A 236 11.22 12.56 8.08
C ARG A 236 10.55 12.79 9.45
N GLY A 237 10.93 12.06 10.49
CA GLY A 237 10.29 12.12 11.80
C GLY A 237 8.96 11.36 11.86
N LEU A 238 8.79 10.35 11.01
CA LEU A 238 7.58 9.53 10.86
C LEU A 238 7.75 8.12 11.46
N GLU A 239 8.86 7.85 12.14
CA GLU A 239 9.20 6.51 12.66
C GLU A 239 8.23 5.96 13.72
N LEU A 240 7.31 6.77 14.24
CA LEU A 240 6.31 6.36 15.24
C LEU A 240 5.36 5.27 14.74
N HIS A 241 5.11 5.23 13.43
CA HIS A 241 4.20 4.27 12.81
C HIS A 241 4.97 3.26 11.93
N ASN A 242 6.12 2.80 12.43
CA ASN A 242 6.99 1.84 11.77
C ASN A 242 7.36 0.67 12.72
N SER A 243 7.13 -0.57 12.28
CA SER A 243 7.39 -1.74 13.12
C SER A 243 8.84 -1.90 13.58
N VAL A 244 9.83 -1.41 12.82
CA VAL A 244 11.25 -1.45 13.24
C VAL A 244 11.45 -0.62 14.50
N GLU A 245 10.94 0.62 14.54
CA GLU A 245 11.07 1.50 15.70
C GLU A 245 10.33 0.94 16.92
N LEU A 246 9.11 0.41 16.71
CA LEU A 246 8.30 -0.14 17.78
C LEU A 246 8.93 -1.40 18.38
N VAL A 247 9.43 -2.32 17.55
CA VAL A 247 10.12 -3.52 18.02
C VAL A 247 11.43 -3.18 18.72
N MET A 248 12.20 -2.19 18.23
CA MET A 248 13.39 -1.69 18.95
C MET A 248 13.05 -1.28 20.38
N LYS A 249 11.96 -0.50 20.54
CA LYS A 249 11.53 0.02 21.82
C LYS A 249 10.96 -1.06 22.74
N GLU A 250 10.10 -1.92 22.19
CA GLU A 250 9.42 -2.98 22.95
C GLU A 250 10.39 -4.07 23.42
N GLN A 251 11.30 -4.51 22.53
CA GLN A 251 12.23 -5.60 22.81
C GLN A 251 13.57 -5.15 23.40
N GLY A 252 13.83 -3.83 23.44
CA GLY A 252 15.09 -3.27 23.94
C GLY A 252 16.30 -3.62 23.06
N VAL A 253 16.10 -3.68 21.74
CA VAL A 253 17.12 -4.09 20.75
C VAL A 253 17.52 -2.91 19.84
N ASN A 254 18.66 -3.04 19.17
CA ASN A 254 19.06 -2.10 18.13
C ASN A 254 18.32 -2.36 16.81
N VAL A 255 18.54 -1.49 15.80
CA VAL A 255 17.88 -1.60 14.48
C VAL A 255 18.03 -2.98 13.85
N GLN A 256 19.24 -3.56 13.86
CA GLN A 256 19.47 -4.90 13.30
C GLN A 256 18.73 -5.98 14.10
N GLY A 257 18.69 -5.86 15.43
CA GLY A 257 17.95 -6.76 16.29
C GLY A 257 16.45 -6.74 16.01
N ALA A 258 15.87 -5.56 15.76
CA ALA A 258 14.47 -5.41 15.39
C ALA A 258 14.17 -5.98 13.99
N ILE A 259 15.01 -5.69 13.00
CA ILE A 259 14.89 -6.28 11.65
C ILE A 259 14.96 -7.81 11.71
N ASN A 260 15.93 -8.37 12.45
CA ASN A 260 16.04 -9.83 12.62
C ASN A 260 14.81 -10.42 13.32
N TRP A 261 14.15 -9.66 14.21
CA TRP A 261 12.92 -10.09 14.86
C TRP A 261 11.75 -10.11 13.87
N LEU A 262 11.60 -9.04 13.07
CA LEU A 262 10.57 -8.92 12.04
C LEU A 262 10.74 -9.97 10.94
N GLU A 263 11.97 -10.27 10.52
CA GLU A 263 12.28 -11.33 9.56
C GLU A 263 11.75 -12.69 10.05
N ARG A 264 11.96 -13.02 11.34
CA ARG A 264 11.43 -14.27 11.91
C ARG A 264 9.90 -14.28 11.99
N TYR A 265 9.29 -13.15 12.34
CA TYR A 265 7.84 -13.01 12.34
C TYR A 265 7.27 -13.22 10.93
N ALA A 266 7.81 -12.51 9.95
CA ALA A 266 7.42 -12.59 8.54
C ALA A 266 7.61 -14.00 7.96
N ALA A 267 8.65 -14.74 8.37
CA ALA A 267 8.84 -16.13 7.96
C ALA A 267 7.69 -17.05 8.41
N GLY A 268 7.11 -16.80 9.61
CA GLY A 268 5.93 -17.49 10.09
C GLY A 268 4.67 -17.15 9.28
N VAL A 269 4.46 -15.86 9.00
CA VAL A 269 3.35 -15.38 8.16
C VAL A 269 3.44 -15.97 6.74
N HIS A 270 4.63 -15.97 6.16
CA HIS A 270 4.92 -16.56 4.86
C HIS A 270 4.58 -18.07 4.82
N ALA A 271 4.96 -18.83 5.84
CA ALA A 271 4.61 -20.24 5.93
C ALA A 271 3.09 -20.46 6.00
N GLY A 272 2.38 -19.64 6.80
CA GLY A 272 0.93 -19.67 6.91
C GLY A 272 0.22 -19.33 5.58
N PHE A 273 0.75 -18.35 4.82
CA PHE A 273 0.24 -18.00 3.49
C PHE A 273 0.30 -19.20 2.54
N LEU A 274 1.46 -19.85 2.45
CA LEU A 274 1.63 -21.02 1.58
C LEU A 274 0.76 -22.21 2.00
N GLU A 275 0.59 -22.43 3.31
CA GLU A 275 -0.31 -23.46 3.81
C GLU A 275 -1.76 -23.18 3.44
N ASN A 276 -2.23 -21.94 3.59
CA ASN A 276 -3.59 -21.56 3.23
C ASN A 276 -3.86 -21.68 1.72
N VAL A 277 -2.88 -21.34 0.88
CA VAL A 277 -2.98 -21.59 -0.57
C VAL A 277 -3.08 -23.09 -0.86
N ALA A 278 -2.22 -23.92 -0.26
CA ALA A 278 -2.18 -25.35 -0.49
C ALA A 278 -3.44 -26.09 0.00
N GLN A 279 -4.09 -25.57 1.05
CA GLN A 279 -5.26 -26.17 1.71
C GLN A 279 -6.58 -25.48 1.33
N MET A 280 -6.58 -24.63 0.29
CA MET A 280 -7.80 -23.99 -0.18
C MET A 280 -8.78 -25.05 -0.71
N PRO A 281 -10.05 -25.07 -0.28
CA PRO A 281 -11.01 -26.05 -0.77
C PRO A 281 -11.40 -25.75 -2.22
N SER A 282 -12.12 -26.70 -2.83
CA SER A 282 -12.69 -26.55 -4.16
C SER A 282 -14.18 -26.20 -4.07
N TRP A 283 -14.61 -25.27 -4.93
CA TRP A 283 -16.00 -24.90 -5.19
C TRP A 283 -16.43 -25.29 -6.62
N GLY A 284 -15.62 -26.13 -7.29
CA GLY A 284 -15.81 -26.56 -8.67
C GLY A 284 -14.98 -25.73 -9.66
N GLU A 285 -14.67 -26.35 -10.81
CA GLU A 285 -13.63 -25.90 -11.73
C GLU A 285 -13.70 -24.41 -12.12
N GLN A 286 -14.91 -23.89 -12.36
CA GLN A 286 -15.09 -22.50 -12.79
C GLN A 286 -14.83 -21.52 -11.65
N THR A 287 -15.30 -21.83 -10.43
CA THR A 287 -15.03 -21.00 -9.24
C THR A 287 -13.58 -21.10 -8.83
N ASP A 288 -12.98 -22.30 -8.89
CA ASP A 288 -11.59 -22.53 -8.54
C ASP A 288 -10.62 -21.73 -9.41
N LYS A 289 -10.94 -21.53 -10.70
CA LYS A 289 -10.15 -20.65 -11.58
C LYS A 289 -10.19 -19.20 -11.09
N LYS A 290 -11.36 -18.68 -10.71
CA LYS A 290 -11.53 -17.31 -10.18
C LYS A 290 -10.83 -17.14 -8.83
N VAL A 291 -11.00 -18.11 -7.94
CA VAL A 291 -10.30 -18.18 -6.64
C VAL A 291 -8.79 -18.14 -6.87
N LYS A 292 -8.28 -18.96 -7.79
CA LYS A 292 -6.85 -18.97 -8.13
C LYS A 292 -6.39 -17.61 -8.65
N THR A 293 -7.12 -16.98 -9.57
CA THR A 293 -6.79 -15.63 -10.07
C THR A 293 -6.74 -14.61 -8.94
N TYR A 294 -7.66 -14.68 -7.99
CA TYR A 294 -7.66 -13.78 -6.83
C TYR A 294 -6.45 -14.03 -5.92
N ILE A 295 -6.14 -15.29 -5.59
CA ILE A 295 -4.97 -15.67 -4.79
C ILE A 295 -3.66 -15.25 -5.47
N ASP A 296 -3.56 -15.47 -6.79
CA ASP A 296 -2.42 -15.01 -7.57
C ASP A 296 -2.29 -13.48 -7.50
N GLY A 297 -3.40 -12.75 -7.51
CA GLY A 297 -3.42 -11.29 -7.32
C GLY A 297 -2.87 -10.87 -5.95
N LEU A 298 -3.30 -11.53 -4.86
CA LEU A 298 -2.74 -11.27 -3.52
C LEU A 298 -1.23 -11.56 -3.48
N ALA A 299 -0.80 -12.66 -4.10
CA ALA A 299 0.60 -13.02 -4.16
C ALA A 299 1.42 -12.04 -5.02
N GLN A 300 0.87 -11.55 -6.13
CA GLN A 300 1.52 -10.54 -6.96
C GLN A 300 1.59 -9.19 -6.27
N TRP A 301 0.65 -8.86 -5.38
CA TRP A 301 0.79 -7.72 -4.49
C TRP A 301 2.01 -7.84 -3.56
N ILE A 302 2.22 -9.01 -2.95
CA ILE A 302 3.39 -9.27 -2.09
C ILE A 302 4.69 -9.11 -2.90
N ARG A 303 4.79 -9.79 -4.05
CA ARG A 303 5.99 -9.77 -4.90
C ARG A 303 6.21 -8.40 -5.56
N GLY A 304 5.17 -7.83 -6.16
CA GLY A 304 5.23 -6.57 -6.87
C GLY A 304 5.61 -5.39 -5.98
N ASN A 305 5.18 -5.39 -4.71
CA ASN A 305 5.62 -4.38 -3.74
C ASN A 305 7.11 -4.49 -3.41
N ASP A 306 7.64 -5.70 -3.23
CA ASP A 306 9.08 -5.95 -3.02
C ASP A 306 9.89 -5.52 -4.25
N ASP A 307 9.48 -5.89 -5.46
CA ASP A 307 10.15 -5.48 -6.69
C ASP A 307 10.13 -3.94 -6.89
N TRP A 308 8.96 -3.32 -6.72
CA TRP A 308 8.79 -1.87 -6.82
C TRP A 308 9.64 -1.10 -5.80
N THR A 309 9.82 -1.64 -4.59
CA THR A 309 10.62 -1.02 -3.53
C THR A 309 12.07 -0.77 -3.97
N PHE A 310 12.66 -1.70 -4.73
CA PHE A 310 14.02 -1.56 -5.25
C PHE A 310 14.12 -0.91 -6.65
N GLU A 311 13.03 -0.93 -7.42
CA GLU A 311 13.01 -0.36 -8.77
C GLU A 311 12.56 1.11 -8.81
N SER A 312 11.79 1.55 -7.81
CA SER A 312 11.35 2.93 -7.68
C SER A 312 12.40 3.83 -7.03
N GLY A 313 12.20 5.14 -7.18
CA GLY A 313 12.99 6.15 -6.48
C GLY A 313 12.53 6.45 -5.05
N ARG A 314 11.46 5.80 -4.54
CA ARG A 314 10.79 6.24 -3.30
C ARG A 314 11.66 6.14 -2.04
N TYR A 315 12.27 4.98 -1.79
CA TYR A 315 13.02 4.75 -0.55
C TYR A 315 14.54 4.88 -0.73
N PHE A 316 15.04 4.44 -1.89
CA PHE A 316 16.47 4.30 -2.14
C PHE A 316 17.00 5.23 -3.22
N GLY A 317 16.15 6.08 -3.81
CA GLY A 317 16.49 6.89 -4.96
C GLY A 317 17.09 6.04 -6.09
N SER A 318 18.15 6.52 -6.73
CA SER A 318 18.82 5.80 -7.82
C SER A 318 19.64 4.57 -7.38
N LYS A 319 19.71 4.27 -6.08
CA LYS A 319 20.51 3.16 -5.53
C LYS A 319 19.71 1.88 -5.26
N GLY A 320 18.40 1.85 -5.53
CA GLY A 320 17.54 0.72 -5.18
C GLY A 320 18.07 -0.64 -5.66
N LEU A 321 18.43 -0.76 -6.94
CA LEU A 321 19.00 -2.02 -7.48
C LEU A 321 20.39 -2.39 -6.93
N GLU A 322 21.17 -1.41 -6.47
CA GLU A 322 22.44 -1.67 -5.78
C GLU A 322 22.17 -2.20 -4.37
N ILE A 323 21.23 -1.57 -3.66
CA ILE A 323 20.80 -1.98 -2.31
C ILE A 323 20.13 -3.34 -2.35
N GLN A 324 19.36 -3.68 -3.39
CA GLN A 324 18.79 -5.02 -3.57
C GLN A 324 19.87 -6.10 -3.61
N LYS A 325 21.02 -5.81 -4.23
CA LYS A 325 22.13 -6.77 -4.36
C LYS A 325 22.99 -6.84 -3.10
N THR A 326 23.32 -5.68 -2.54
CA THR A 326 24.20 -5.58 -1.37
C THR A 326 23.47 -5.90 -0.08
N ARG A 327 22.16 -5.63 -0.04
CA ARG A 327 21.27 -5.64 1.12
C ARG A 327 21.77 -4.75 2.26
N VAL A 328 22.65 -3.78 2.00
CA VAL A 328 23.23 -2.90 3.02
C VAL A 328 22.59 -1.52 2.94
N MET A 329 22.06 -1.06 4.07
CA MET A 329 21.43 0.24 4.23
C MET A 329 22.13 1.07 5.30
N THR A 330 21.98 2.39 5.19
CA THR A 330 22.52 3.35 6.14
C THR A 330 21.45 4.39 6.45
N LEU A 331 21.37 4.83 7.71
CA LEU A 331 20.42 5.88 8.09
C LEU A 331 20.68 7.18 7.31
N LEU A 332 19.58 7.83 6.93
CA LEU A 332 19.59 9.06 6.15
C LEU A 332 19.63 10.30 7.07
N PRO A 333 20.20 11.43 6.60
CA PRO A 333 20.08 12.71 7.31
C PRO A 333 18.62 13.21 7.30
N PRO A 334 18.23 14.13 8.22
CA PRO A 334 16.87 14.64 8.27
C PRO A 334 16.35 15.23 6.95
N SER A 335 15.08 14.99 6.61
CA SER A 335 14.41 15.41 5.37
C SER A 335 12.92 15.74 5.58
N ARG A 336 12.18 16.13 4.53
CA ARG A 336 10.74 16.49 4.57
C ARG A 336 9.97 15.84 3.39
N GLY A 337 8.65 15.69 3.52
CA GLY A 337 7.74 15.26 2.44
C GLY A 337 7.49 16.34 1.38
N TYR A 338 6.62 16.05 0.41
CA TYR A 338 6.36 16.94 -0.73
C TYR A 338 5.40 18.07 -0.37
N VAL A 339 4.41 17.81 0.49
CA VAL A 339 3.49 18.84 0.98
C VAL A 339 4.08 19.53 2.21
N LYS A 340 4.14 20.88 2.16
CA LYS A 340 4.66 21.70 3.27
C LYS A 340 3.50 22.13 4.18
N LYS A 341 3.67 21.96 5.49
CA LYS A 341 2.74 22.54 6.48
C LYS A 341 2.76 24.06 6.34
N SER A 342 1.60 24.67 6.08
CA SER A 342 1.44 26.12 6.13
C SER A 342 1.90 26.63 7.49
N ALA A 343 2.77 27.65 7.50
CA ALA A 343 3.36 28.22 8.71
C ALA A 343 2.31 28.84 9.64
#